data_AF-A0A428D4I7-F1
#
_entry.id   AF-A0A428D4I7-F1
#
_cell.length_a   1.000
_cell.length_b   1.000
_cell.length_c   1.000
_cell.angle_alpha   90.00
_cell.angle_beta   90.00
_cell.angle_gamma   90.00
#
_symmetry.space_group_name_H-M   'P 1'
#
loop_
_entity.id
_entity.type
_entity.pdbx_description
1 polymer ?
#
loop_
_entity_poly.entity_id
_entity_poly.type
_entity_poly.pdbx_seq_one_letter_code
_entity_poly.pdbx_strand_id
1 'polypeptide(L)' 'MALYRDLKSGVIIASECILGGDWVPVEDTAPSGADLTVAELKSSLDELGIDYDKGSKKSDLVALYEENKG' A
#
# COMPACT_ATOMS: atom_id res chain seq x y z
N MET A 1 7.99 14.83 -8.50
CA MET A 1 7.34 15.28 -7.25
C MET A 1 6.88 14.05 -6.50
N ALA A 2 7.35 13.85 -5.27
CA ALA A 2 6.99 12.71 -4.42
C ALA A 2 6.16 13.20 -3.22
N LEU A 3 5.25 12.36 -2.76
CA LEU A 3 4.49 12.62 -1.55
C LEU A 3 5.30 12.08 -0.36
N TYR A 4 5.32 12.81 0.75
CA TYR A 4 5.96 12.40 2.00
C TYR A 4 4.98 12.47 3.15
N ARG A 5 5.02 11.49 4.05
CA ARG A 5 4.26 11.42 5.28
C ARG A 5 5.16 11.64 6.48
N ASP A 6 4.76 12.54 7.38
CA ASP A 6 5.40 12.71 8.68
C ASP A 6 5.01 11.57 9.63
N LEU A 7 5.99 10.89 10.22
CA LEU A 7 5.77 9.75 11.12
C LEU A 7 5.16 10.14 12.48
N LYS A 8 5.35 11.39 12.92
CA LYS A 8 4.85 11.89 14.21
C LYS A 8 3.39 12.34 14.15
N SER A 9 3.04 13.02 13.06
CA SER A 9 1.78 13.74 12.92
C SER A 9 0.86 13.11 11.87
N GLY A 10 1.40 12.28 10.98
CA GLY A 10 0.69 11.68 9.86
C GLY A 10 0.37 12.64 8.70
N VAL A 11 0.89 13.86 8.73
CA VAL A 11 0.70 14.89 7.70
C VAL A 11 1.35 14.44 6.39
N ILE A 12 0.64 14.64 5.27
CA ILE A 12 1.16 14.35 3.93
C ILE A 12 1.45 15.66 3.20
N ILE A 13 2.65 15.79 2.65
CA ILE A 13 3.06 16.92 1.81
C ILE A 13 3.61 16.45 0.46
N ALA A 14 3.45 17.25 -0.57
CA ALA A 14 4.13 17.05 -1.86
C ALA A 14 5.45 17.83 -1.86
N SER A 15 6.54 17.15 -2.22
CA SER A 15 7.87 17.74 -2.31
C SER A 15 8.57 17.29 -3.60
N GLU A 16 9.32 18.21 -4.21
CA GLU A 16 10.18 17.89 -5.36
C GLU A 16 11.57 17.38 -4.92
N CYS A 17 11.91 17.54 -3.63
CA CYS A 17 13.14 17.09 -3.02
C CYS A 17 12.93 15.86 -2.13
N ILE A 18 13.97 15.03 -2.00
CA ILE A 18 13.98 13.91 -1.06
C ILE A 18 14.06 14.43 0.38
N LEU A 19 12.99 14.19 1.14
CA LEU A 19 12.95 14.52 2.56
C LEU A 19 13.53 13.37 3.38
N GLY A 20 14.29 13.70 4.42
CA GLY A 20 14.85 12.76 5.37
C GLY A 20 14.42 13.08 6.81
N GLY A 21 14.70 12.16 7.73
CA GLY A 21 14.32 12.28 9.15
C GLY A 21 12.96 11.63 9.42
N ASP A 22 12.04 12.37 10.04
CA ASP A 22 10.68 11.90 10.34
C ASP A 22 9.76 11.78 9.11
N TRP A 23 10.24 12.19 7.93
CA TRP A 23 9.50 12.15 6.68
C TRP A 23 9.84 10.89 5.88
N VAL A 24 8.81 10.11 5.55
CA VAL A 24 8.91 8.89 4.74
C VAL A 24 8.12 9.08 3.44
N PRO A 25 8.60 8.61 2.29
CA PRO A 25 7.84 8.68 1.05
C PRO A 25 6.49 7.97 1.21
N VAL A 26 5.40 8.57 0.72
CA VAL A 26 4.08 7.97 0.81
C VAL A 26 4.02 6.66 0.04
N GLU A 27 4.78 6.53 -1.05
CA GLU A 27 4.95 5.28 -1.79
C GLU A 27 5.58 4.17 -0.93
N ASP A 28 6.53 4.50 -0.04
CA ASP A 28 7.09 3.57 0.95
C ASP A 28 6.14 3.32 2.15
N THR A 29 5.22 4.25 2.43
CA THR A 29 4.17 4.03 3.44
C THR A 29 2.90 3.41 2.88
N ALA A 30 2.83 3.20 1.57
CA ALA A 30 1.74 2.45 1.00
C ALA A 30 1.80 1.08 1.68
N PRO A 31 0.76 0.69 2.43
CA PRO A 31 0.79 -0.56 3.15
C PRO A 31 1.17 -1.64 2.15
N SER A 32 2.24 -2.38 2.46
CA SER A 32 2.57 -3.58 1.70
C SER A 32 1.34 -4.46 1.75
N GLY A 33 1.13 -5.37 0.79
CA GLY A 33 -0.07 -6.21 0.86
C GLY A 33 -0.20 -6.89 2.23
N ALA A 34 0.93 -7.19 2.88
CA ALA A 34 1.03 -7.70 4.25
C ALA A 34 0.37 -6.81 5.33
N ASP A 35 0.48 -5.49 5.23
CA ASP A 35 -0.09 -4.52 6.18
C ASP A 35 -1.60 -4.33 5.96
N LEU A 36 -2.07 -4.57 4.73
CA LEU A 36 -3.49 -4.52 4.41
C LEU A 36 -4.25 -5.67 5.08
N THR A 37 -5.48 -5.38 5.51
CA THR A 37 -6.37 -6.43 6.01
C THR A 37 -6.88 -7.28 4.84
N VAL A 38 -7.34 -8.49 5.13
CA VAL A 38 -7.94 -9.36 4.10
C VAL A 38 -9.09 -8.65 3.36
N ALA A 39 -9.86 -7.79 4.05
CA ALA A 39 -10.94 -7.03 3.43
C ALA A 39 -10.42 -5.95 2.46
N GLU A 40 -9.36 -5.24 2.84
CA GLU A 40 -8.73 -4.22 1.99
C GLU A 40 -8.07 -4.84 0.76
N LEU A 41 -7.35 -5.97 0.95
CA LEU A 41 -6.77 -6.75 -0.15
C LEU A 41 -7.85 -7.20 -1.13
N LYS A 42 -8.94 -7.78 -0.61
CA LYS A 42 -10.08 -8.23 -1.42
C LYS A 42 -10.73 -7.08 -2.19
N SER A 43 -10.92 -5.92 -1.56
CA SER A 43 -11.49 -4.73 -2.20
C SER A 43 -10.56 -4.20 -3.29
N SER A 44 -9.26 -4.16 -3.02
CA SER A 44 -8.27 -3.73 -4.01
C SER A 44 -8.18 -4.70 -5.19
N LEU A 45 -8.21 -6.02 -4.94
CA LEU A 45 -8.22 -7.03 -5.99
C LEU A 45 -9.50 -6.95 -6.82
N ASP A 46 -10.65 -6.69 -6.20
CA ASP A 46 -11.93 -6.48 -6.88
C ASP A 46 -11.92 -5.22 -7.76
N GLU A 47 -11.35 -4.11 -7.27
CA GLU A 47 -11.12 -2.89 -8.06
C GLU A 47 -10.18 -3.12 -9.25
N LEU A 48 -9.17 -3.97 -9.08
CA LEU A 48 -8.25 -4.38 -10.14
C LEU A 48 -8.86 -5.41 -11.10
N GLY A 49 -10.05 -5.96 -10.79
CA GLY A 49 -10.70 -7.01 -11.57
C GLY A 49 -10.01 -8.37 -11.49
N ILE A 50 -9.27 -8.62 -10.40
CA ILE A 50 -8.55 -9.87 -10.15
C ILE A 50 -9.46 -10.83 -9.41
N ASP A 51 -9.72 -11.98 -10.03
CA ASP A 51 -10.50 -13.06 -9.41
C ASP A 51 -9.62 -13.82 -8.41
N TYR A 52 -10.08 -13.90 -7.16
CA TYR A 52 -9.38 -14.60 -6.07
C TYR A 52 -10.32 -15.59 -5.40
N ASP A 53 -9.76 -16.70 -4.89
CA ASP A 53 -10.57 -17.69 -4.19
C ASP A 53 -11.01 -17.13 -2.82
N LYS A 54 -12.28 -17.29 -2.46
CA LYS A 54 -12.78 -16.80 -1.16
C LYS A 54 -12.12 -17.54 0.02
N GLY A 55 -11.59 -18.73 -0.21
CA GLY A 55 -10.76 -19.51 0.71
C GLY A 55 -9.25 -19.22 0.60
N SER A 56 -8.81 -18.33 -0.29
CA SER A 56 -7.40 -17.92 -0.38
C SER A 56 -6.92 -17.38 0.97
N LYS A 57 -5.74 -17.84 1.37
CA LYS A 57 -5.08 -17.37 2.60
C LYS A 57 -4.69 -15.91 2.43
N LYS A 58 -4.57 -15.19 3.55
CA LYS A 58 -4.08 -13.80 3.53
C LYS A 58 -2.82 -13.67 2.68
N SER A 59 -1.83 -14.54 2.86
CA SER A 59 -0.58 -14.52 2.09
C SER A 59 -0.76 -14.62 0.57
N ASP A 60 -1.76 -15.35 0.11
CA ASP A 60 -2.08 -15.54 -1.31
C ASP A 60 -2.71 -14.27 -1.91
N LEU A 61 -3.65 -13.66 -1.16
CA LEU A 61 -4.23 -12.36 -1.50
C LEU A 61 -3.19 -11.24 -1.50
N VAL A 62 -2.23 -11.29 -0.58
CA VAL A 62 -1.09 -10.36 -0.54
C VAL A 62 -0.23 -10.50 -1.79
N ALA A 63 0.14 -11.73 -2.15
CA ALA A 63 0.95 -11.99 -3.34
C ALA A 63 0.25 -11.50 -4.61
N LEU A 64 -1.04 -11.80 -4.78
CA LEU A 64 -1.83 -11.29 -5.90
C LEU A 64 -1.87 -9.76 -5.93
N TYR A 65 -2.08 -9.12 -4.78
CA TYR A 65 -2.13 -7.67 -4.69
C TYR A 65 -0.77 -7.04 -5.05
N GLU A 66 0.34 -7.57 -4.55
CA GLU A 66 1.67 -7.05 -4.85
C GLU A 66 2.11 -7.32 -6.29
N GLU A 67 1.76 -8.47 -6.87
CA GLU A 67 2.04 -8.80 -8.26
C GLU A 67 1.33 -7.85 -9.24
N ASN A 68 0.16 -7.33 -8.87
CA ASN A 68 -0.65 -6.45 -9.72
C ASN A 68 -0.50 -4.95 -9.38
N LYS A 69 0.21 -4.60 -8.31
CA LYS A 69 0.53 -3.21 -7.93
C LYS A 69 1.82 -2.70 -8.61
N GLY A 70 2.48 -3.56 -9.40
CA GLY A 70 3.73 -3.28 -10.13
C GLY A 70 3.55 -2.60 -11.46
#